data_AF-A0A5B7UUC0-F1
#
_entry.id   AF-A0A5B7UUC0-F1
#
_cell.length_a   1.000
_cell.length_b   1.000
_cell.length_c   1.000
_cell.angle_alpha   90.00
_cell.angle_beta   90.00
_cell.angle_gamma   90.00
#
_symmetry.space_group_name_H-M   'P 1'
#
loop_
_entity.id
_entity.type
_entity.pdbx_description
1 polymer ?
#
loop_
_entity_poly.entity_id
_entity_poly.type
_entity_poly.pdbx_seq_one_letter_code
_entity_poly.pdbx_strand_id
1 'polypeptide(L)'
;MGLSLPEPKGHQRDVVFLNDRGHCVVLGTAGSGKTTMAVHRAHYLAMAPGIGGHTLLVTFNKALVTYLRGMSTAPPNLQIETYHTFARGYLAHWTKAPVRICKSKKQMVERALLEARERHSSRAVIHRPLDFFLDELHWMVGHGIVDQQTYVESRTRRVGRGKPLQQPDREVVFEVYQRYAQLRAEAGFEYDFDNMASTVLAALKVDATKRLYRHVVVDEGQDFTPEMIRSLAAAIPGDGSLTFFGDYAQQIYGSRMSWRSLGLHVANVVEFAHNYRNSRQVGQLAQGISDMQHFKDDVDLVQPTGSAADGPKPTILETASKDEQFVQAARNALALGADRQVAILMRTRDHEGKLRSLLDRGRVPIRRLHRDLACWTDEPGVFYGTYSAAKGFEFDSVILPFCDADELPKPSEVGAHGLEEAQAREARRLYVAITRARTELIMLHSSKLTDLLPHEMSDLYVRVSL
;
A
#
# COMPACT_ATOMS: atom_id res chain seq x y z
N MET A 1 -28.44 5.47 9.12
CA MET A 1 -28.58 5.50 7.65
C MET A 1 -27.29 4.98 7.09
N GLY A 2 -27.31 3.88 6.35
CA GLY A 2 -26.10 3.35 5.69
C GLY A 2 -25.63 4.35 4.64
N LEU A 3 -24.32 4.54 4.55
CA LEU A 3 -23.70 5.32 3.49
C LEU A 3 -24.01 4.66 2.14
N SER A 4 -24.44 5.44 1.14
CA SER A 4 -24.73 4.92 -0.20
C SER A 4 -23.44 4.94 -1.03
N LEU A 5 -23.11 3.82 -1.68
CA LEU A 5 -21.96 3.78 -2.59
C LEU A 5 -22.22 4.68 -3.82
N PRO A 6 -21.21 5.45 -4.28
CA PRO A 6 -21.34 6.22 -5.51
C PRO A 6 -21.71 5.31 -6.69
N GLU A 7 -22.67 5.72 -7.52
CA GLU A 7 -23.04 4.95 -8.71
C GLU A 7 -21.90 4.95 -9.75
N PRO A 8 -21.54 3.77 -10.30
CA PRO A 8 -20.58 3.69 -11.39
C PRO A 8 -21.05 4.48 -12.63
N LYS A 9 -20.15 5.29 -13.22
CA LYS A 9 -20.43 6.10 -14.42
C LYS A 9 -19.62 5.63 -15.63
N GLY A 10 -20.24 5.59 -16.80
CA GLY A 10 -19.57 5.21 -18.06
C GLY A 10 -18.90 3.84 -17.96
N HIS A 11 -17.63 3.74 -18.39
CA HIS A 11 -16.83 2.51 -18.38
C HIS A 11 -16.63 1.87 -17.01
N GLN A 12 -16.89 2.59 -15.91
CA GLN A 12 -16.90 1.99 -14.57
C GLN A 12 -17.97 0.90 -14.44
N ARG A 13 -19.10 1.02 -15.16
CA ARG A 13 -20.15 0.00 -15.17
C ARG A 13 -19.66 -1.31 -15.78
N ASP A 14 -18.89 -1.24 -16.86
CA ASP A 14 -18.37 -2.41 -17.57
C ASP A 14 -17.52 -3.29 -16.65
N VAL A 15 -16.79 -2.67 -15.71
CA VAL A 15 -15.96 -3.39 -14.73
C VAL A 15 -16.77 -4.21 -13.73
N VAL A 16 -17.94 -3.71 -13.32
CA VAL A 16 -18.83 -4.45 -12.43
C VAL A 16 -19.26 -5.77 -13.08
N PHE A 17 -19.51 -5.74 -14.39
CA PHE A 17 -20.03 -6.87 -15.18
C PHE A 17 -18.98 -7.67 -15.95
N LEU A 18 -17.68 -7.51 -15.62
CA LEU A 18 -16.64 -8.38 -16.18
C LEU A 18 -16.94 -9.86 -15.91
N ASN A 19 -16.39 -10.73 -16.76
CA ASN A 19 -16.59 -12.17 -16.73
C ASN A 19 -16.54 -12.72 -15.28
N ASP A 20 -17.53 -13.54 -14.93
CA ASP A 20 -17.67 -14.19 -13.64
C ASP A 20 -16.79 -15.43 -13.50
N ARG A 21 -16.08 -15.81 -14.56
CA ARG A 21 -15.13 -16.93 -14.59
C ARG A 21 -13.72 -16.51 -14.98
N GLY A 22 -12.73 -17.20 -14.40
CA GLY A 22 -11.32 -16.96 -14.68
C GLY A 22 -10.78 -15.69 -14.03
N HIS A 23 -9.67 -15.17 -14.54
CA HIS A 23 -8.99 -14.03 -13.92
C HIS A 23 -9.21 -12.74 -14.73
N CYS A 24 -9.59 -11.68 -14.04
CA CYS A 24 -9.76 -10.35 -14.59
C CYS A 24 -8.83 -9.37 -13.88
N VAL A 25 -8.28 -8.42 -14.62
CA VAL A 25 -7.43 -7.35 -14.09
C VAL A 25 -8.04 -6.01 -14.44
N VAL A 26 -8.10 -5.13 -13.45
CA VAL A 26 -8.54 -3.75 -13.57
C VAL A 26 -7.43 -2.87 -13.06
N LEU A 27 -6.77 -2.16 -13.97
CA LEU A 27 -5.74 -1.19 -13.64
C LEU A 27 -6.34 0.20 -13.73
N GLY A 28 -5.91 1.11 -12.88
CA GLY A 28 -6.30 2.51 -13.04
C GLY A 28 -5.44 3.44 -12.22
N THR A 29 -5.37 4.69 -12.62
CA THR A 29 -4.60 5.72 -11.90
C THR A 29 -5.17 5.99 -10.50
N ALA A 30 -4.40 6.65 -9.64
CA ALA A 30 -4.91 7.12 -8.36
C ALA A 30 -6.18 7.97 -8.59
N GLY A 31 -7.26 7.67 -7.86
CA GLY A 31 -8.51 8.42 -7.99
C GLY A 31 -9.47 8.01 -9.10
N SER A 32 -9.23 6.90 -9.81
CA SER A 32 -10.14 6.38 -10.84
C SER A 32 -11.40 5.64 -10.31
N GLY A 33 -11.56 5.53 -8.99
CA GLY A 33 -12.70 4.86 -8.36
C GLY A 33 -12.56 3.34 -8.21
N LYS A 34 -11.33 2.79 -8.28
CA LYS A 34 -11.05 1.34 -8.20
C LYS A 34 -11.70 0.67 -6.99
N THR A 35 -11.50 1.21 -5.79
CA THR A 35 -12.08 0.66 -4.55
C THR A 35 -13.61 0.61 -4.62
N THR A 36 -14.26 1.67 -5.11
CA THR A 36 -15.72 1.69 -5.32
C THR A 36 -16.15 0.59 -6.30
N MET A 37 -15.40 0.40 -7.39
CA MET A 37 -15.69 -0.65 -8.37
C MET A 37 -15.45 -2.06 -7.83
N ALA A 38 -14.41 -2.26 -7.01
CA ALA A 38 -14.15 -3.52 -6.33
C ALA A 38 -15.32 -3.91 -5.44
N VAL A 39 -15.91 -2.95 -4.72
CA VAL A 39 -17.08 -3.18 -3.86
C VAL A 39 -18.33 -3.51 -4.68
N HIS A 40 -18.65 -2.71 -5.70
CA HIS A 40 -19.80 -2.97 -6.57
C HIS A 40 -19.69 -4.34 -7.25
N ARG A 41 -18.49 -4.70 -7.73
CA ARG A 41 -18.24 -6.00 -8.33
C ARG A 41 -18.37 -7.13 -7.32
N ALA A 42 -17.82 -6.99 -6.12
CA ALA A 42 -17.94 -8.01 -5.08
C ALA A 42 -19.41 -8.21 -4.68
N HIS A 43 -20.19 -7.13 -4.60
CA HIS A 43 -21.63 -7.20 -4.37
C HIS A 43 -22.38 -7.91 -5.51
N TYR A 44 -22.04 -7.59 -6.76
CA TYR A 44 -22.60 -8.24 -7.94
C TYR A 44 -22.30 -9.76 -7.96
N LEU A 45 -21.04 -10.15 -7.78
CA LEU A 45 -20.61 -11.56 -7.75
C LEU A 45 -21.18 -12.33 -6.56
N ALA A 46 -21.54 -11.64 -5.48
CA ALA A 46 -22.27 -12.25 -4.38
C ALA A 46 -23.74 -12.52 -4.76
N MET A 47 -24.45 -11.54 -5.32
CA MET A 47 -25.92 -11.57 -5.35
C MET A 47 -26.56 -11.90 -6.72
N ALA A 48 -25.84 -11.79 -7.83
CA ALA A 48 -26.43 -11.88 -9.16
C ALA A 48 -27.01 -13.28 -9.47
N PRO A 49 -28.25 -13.40 -9.99
CA PRO A 49 -28.83 -14.70 -10.35
C PRO A 49 -27.98 -15.48 -11.35
N GLY A 50 -27.80 -16.79 -11.11
CA GLY A 50 -27.02 -17.68 -11.99
C GLY A 50 -25.49 -17.54 -11.90
N ILE A 51 -25.00 -16.45 -11.31
CA ILE A 51 -23.58 -16.13 -11.13
C ILE A 51 -23.18 -16.24 -9.66
N GLY A 52 -24.05 -15.75 -8.77
CA GLY A 52 -23.85 -15.54 -7.35
C GLY A 52 -23.18 -16.69 -6.61
N GLY A 53 -22.24 -16.35 -5.72
CA GLY A 53 -21.57 -17.30 -4.84
C GLY A 53 -20.93 -16.62 -3.63
N HIS A 54 -20.42 -17.42 -2.69
CA HIS A 54 -19.60 -16.90 -1.60
C HIS A 54 -18.43 -16.11 -2.19
N THR A 55 -18.36 -14.84 -1.84
CA THR A 55 -17.42 -13.88 -2.42
C THR A 55 -16.54 -13.28 -1.34
N LEU A 56 -15.23 -13.27 -1.57
CA LEU A 56 -14.26 -12.61 -0.71
C LEU A 56 -13.80 -11.31 -1.36
N LEU A 57 -14.02 -10.17 -0.71
CA LEU A 57 -13.34 -8.91 -1.01
C LEU A 57 -12.14 -8.78 -0.06
N VAL A 58 -10.94 -8.87 -0.61
CA VAL A 58 -9.69 -8.82 0.15
C VAL A 58 -8.96 -7.50 -0.12
N THR A 59 -8.49 -6.87 0.95
CA THR A 59 -7.67 -5.64 0.91
C THR A 59 -6.48 -5.77 1.85
N PHE A 60 -5.50 -4.87 1.77
CA PHE A 60 -4.37 -4.83 2.69
C PHE A 60 -4.66 -3.98 3.95
N ASN A 61 -5.56 -2.99 3.85
CA ASN A 61 -5.80 -2.04 4.92
C ASN A 61 -7.06 -2.40 5.74
N LYS A 62 -6.87 -2.81 7.00
CA LYS A 62 -7.96 -3.03 7.97
C LYS A 62 -8.89 -1.83 8.12
N ALA A 63 -8.35 -0.61 8.06
CA ALA A 63 -9.16 0.60 8.18
C ALA A 63 -10.06 0.78 6.94
N LEU A 64 -9.61 0.32 5.76
CA LEU A 64 -10.44 0.24 4.57
C LEU A 64 -11.52 -0.84 4.72
N VAL A 65 -11.21 -2.01 5.28
CA VAL A 65 -12.23 -3.04 5.61
C VAL A 65 -13.36 -2.42 6.46
N THR A 66 -13.01 -1.66 7.49
CA THR A 66 -13.99 -0.97 8.34
C THR A 66 -14.83 0.02 7.54
N TYR A 67 -14.19 0.86 6.73
CA TYR A 67 -14.88 1.82 5.87
C TYR A 67 -15.87 1.16 4.92
N LEU A 68 -15.44 0.09 4.23
CA LEU A 68 -16.27 -0.67 3.30
C LEU A 68 -17.45 -1.36 3.98
N ARG A 69 -17.26 -1.86 5.20
CA ARG A 69 -18.34 -2.41 6.03
C ARG A 69 -19.34 -1.34 6.49
N GLY A 70 -18.90 -0.09 6.67
CA GLY A 70 -19.78 1.04 7.00
C GLY A 70 -20.60 1.56 5.80
N MET A 71 -20.08 1.40 4.58
CA MET A 71 -20.69 1.87 3.33
C MET A 71 -21.67 0.93 2.65
N SER A 72 -21.84 -0.29 3.14
CA SER A 72 -22.80 -1.22 2.52
C SER A 72 -23.46 -2.09 3.58
N THR A 73 -24.76 -2.35 3.40
CA THR A 73 -25.36 -3.57 3.94
C THR A 73 -24.80 -4.74 3.14
N ALA A 74 -23.60 -5.19 3.51
CA ALA A 74 -22.93 -6.29 2.81
C ALA A 74 -23.86 -7.52 2.82
N PRO A 75 -24.10 -8.15 1.65
CA PRO A 75 -24.94 -9.33 1.58
C PRO A 75 -24.30 -10.48 2.38
N PRO A 76 -25.09 -11.44 2.88
CA PRO A 76 -24.62 -12.46 3.81
C PRO A 76 -23.52 -13.37 3.26
N ASN A 77 -23.41 -13.45 1.93
CA ASN A 77 -22.42 -14.23 1.20
C ASN A 77 -21.20 -13.42 0.73
N LEU A 78 -21.12 -12.12 1.07
CA LEU A 78 -19.94 -11.28 0.85
C LEU A 78 -19.13 -11.13 2.15
N GLN A 79 -17.89 -11.59 2.13
CA GLN A 79 -16.94 -11.42 3.23
C GLN A 79 -15.90 -10.38 2.84
N ILE A 80 -15.72 -9.36 3.68
CA ILE A 80 -14.73 -8.29 3.46
C ILE A 80 -13.65 -8.40 4.55
N GLU A 81 -12.41 -8.69 4.18
CA GLU A 81 -11.32 -8.96 5.11
C GLU A 81 -9.94 -8.54 4.60
N THR A 82 -8.94 -8.60 5.49
CA THR A 82 -7.53 -8.50 5.06
C THR A 82 -6.98 -9.84 4.62
N TYR A 83 -5.94 -9.84 3.78
CA TYR A 83 -5.27 -11.08 3.36
C TYR A 83 -4.87 -11.94 4.56
N HIS A 84 -4.23 -11.36 5.58
CA HIS A 84 -3.78 -12.13 6.74
C HIS A 84 -4.93 -12.67 7.58
N THR A 85 -6.12 -12.04 7.56
CA THR A 85 -7.32 -12.61 8.21
C THR A 85 -7.77 -13.86 7.47
N PHE A 86 -7.91 -13.78 6.14
CA PHE A 86 -8.23 -14.92 5.27
C PHE A 86 -7.23 -16.07 5.48
N ALA A 87 -5.93 -15.78 5.37
CA ALA A 87 -4.87 -16.78 5.47
C ALA A 87 -4.85 -17.47 6.83
N ARG A 88 -5.03 -16.72 7.93
CA ARG A 88 -5.15 -17.30 9.28
C ARG A 88 -6.40 -18.17 9.42
N GLY A 89 -7.53 -17.72 8.89
CA GLY A 89 -8.78 -18.48 8.93
C GLY A 89 -8.65 -19.82 8.18
N TYR A 90 -8.10 -19.78 6.97
CA TYR A 90 -7.83 -20.97 6.18
C TYR A 90 -6.85 -21.93 6.87
N LEU A 91 -5.69 -21.44 7.32
CA LEU A 91 -4.70 -22.28 8.00
C LEU A 91 -5.22 -22.90 9.30
N ALA A 92 -6.01 -22.14 10.09
CA ALA A 92 -6.61 -22.68 11.31
C ALA A 92 -7.61 -23.80 11.01
N HIS A 93 -8.40 -23.66 9.94
CA HIS A 93 -9.29 -24.71 9.47
C HIS A 93 -8.53 -25.94 8.97
N TRP A 94 -7.52 -25.73 8.12
CA TRP A 94 -6.70 -26.77 7.51
C TRP A 94 -5.92 -27.59 8.56
N THR A 95 -5.24 -26.91 9.48
CA THR A 95 -4.42 -27.55 10.53
C THR A 95 -5.23 -28.02 11.73
N LYS A 96 -6.49 -27.58 11.86
CA LYS A 96 -7.33 -27.77 13.05
C LYS A 96 -6.67 -27.25 14.33
N ALA A 97 -5.80 -26.24 14.21
CA ALA A 97 -5.00 -25.70 15.29
C ALA A 97 -4.96 -24.15 15.25
N PRO A 98 -4.71 -23.48 16.38
CA PRO A 98 -4.59 -22.03 16.41
C PRO A 98 -3.31 -21.55 15.71
N VAL A 99 -3.45 -20.63 14.76
CA VAL A 99 -2.33 -20.01 14.04
C VAL A 99 -1.63 -18.98 14.92
N ARG A 100 -0.40 -19.28 15.35
CA ARG A 100 0.47 -18.38 16.12
C ARG A 100 1.48 -17.68 15.22
N ILE A 101 1.44 -16.35 15.18
CA ILE A 101 2.32 -15.53 14.33
C ILE A 101 3.46 -14.96 15.17
N CYS A 102 4.70 -15.11 14.68
CA CYS A 102 5.89 -14.51 15.26
C CYS A 102 5.83 -12.97 15.18
N LYS A 103 5.85 -12.30 16.33
CA LYS A 103 5.90 -10.83 16.43
C LYS A 103 7.32 -10.28 16.62
N SER A 104 8.29 -11.14 16.89
CA SER A 104 9.68 -10.79 17.18
C SER A 104 10.63 -11.03 16.00
N LYS A 105 10.11 -10.90 14.77
CA LYS A 105 10.89 -11.13 13.54
C LYS A 105 12.16 -10.28 13.50
N LYS A 106 12.06 -9.00 13.85
CA LYS A 106 13.20 -8.07 13.85
C LYS A 106 14.34 -8.56 14.75
N GLN A 107 14.03 -8.94 15.99
CA GLN A 107 15.02 -9.42 16.96
C GLN A 107 15.64 -10.76 16.51
N MET A 108 14.85 -11.66 15.93
CA MET A 108 15.35 -12.96 15.46
C MET A 108 16.25 -12.81 14.22
N VAL A 109 15.90 -11.93 13.28
CA VAL A 109 16.74 -11.62 12.12
C VAL A 109 18.02 -10.91 12.55
N GLU A 110 17.94 -10.00 13.52
CA GLU A 110 19.13 -9.35 14.09
C GLU A 110 20.09 -10.36 14.72
N ARG A 111 19.57 -11.30 15.50
CA ARG A 111 20.37 -12.40 16.06
C ARG A 111 21.01 -13.26 14.96
N ALA A 112 20.23 -13.67 13.96
CA ALA A 112 20.74 -14.44 12.82
C ALA A 112 21.84 -13.68 12.05
N LEU A 113 21.69 -12.35 11.91
CA LEU A 113 22.67 -11.48 11.27
C LEU A 113 23.97 -11.40 12.09
N LEU A 114 23.89 -11.27 13.42
CA LEU A 114 25.06 -11.27 14.29
C LEU A 114 25.86 -12.59 14.16
N GLU A 115 25.17 -13.73 14.19
CA GLU A 115 25.79 -15.05 14.03
C GLU A 115 26.43 -15.24 12.64
N ALA A 116 25.89 -14.59 11.61
CA ALA A 116 26.47 -14.59 10.26
C ALA A 116 27.67 -13.62 10.13
N ARG A 117 27.70 -12.51 10.90
CA ARG A 117 28.86 -11.59 10.97
C ARG A 117 30.11 -12.24 11.50
N GLU A 118 29.97 -13.14 12.47
CA GLU A 118 31.10 -13.91 13.01
C GLU A 118 31.71 -14.84 11.97
N ARG A 119 30.89 -15.42 11.09
CA ARG A 119 31.32 -16.40 10.07
C ARG A 119 31.77 -15.78 8.76
N HIS A 120 31.22 -14.62 8.39
CA HIS A 120 31.42 -13.97 7.09
C HIS A 120 31.98 -12.54 7.21
N SER A 121 32.80 -12.27 8.23
CA SER A 121 33.30 -10.93 8.58
C SER A 121 33.99 -10.18 7.42
N SER A 122 34.59 -10.91 6.47
CA SER A 122 35.28 -10.36 5.30
C SER A 122 34.36 -9.85 4.19
N ARG A 123 33.04 -10.16 4.24
CA ARG A 123 32.09 -9.77 3.19
C ARG A 123 31.38 -8.47 3.51
N ALA A 124 31.35 -7.55 2.53
CA ALA A 124 30.67 -6.26 2.69
C ALA A 124 29.17 -6.40 2.96
N VAL A 125 28.51 -7.43 2.45
CA VAL A 125 27.04 -7.62 2.61
C VAL A 125 26.61 -7.72 4.07
N ILE A 126 27.43 -8.33 4.94
CA ILE A 126 27.05 -8.58 6.34
C ILE A 126 27.08 -7.31 7.21
N HIS A 127 27.79 -6.29 6.73
CA HIS A 127 27.87 -4.97 7.36
C HIS A 127 26.74 -4.05 6.92
N ARG A 128 25.84 -4.50 6.02
CA ARG A 128 24.64 -3.73 5.68
C ARG A 128 23.70 -3.61 6.89
N PRO A 129 22.89 -2.55 6.97
CA PRO A 129 21.93 -2.36 8.07
C PRO A 129 20.90 -3.49 8.16
N LEU A 130 20.36 -3.72 9.35
CA LEU A 130 19.33 -4.75 9.58
C LEU A 130 18.12 -4.61 8.66
N ASP A 131 17.69 -3.37 8.37
CA ASP A 131 16.54 -3.10 7.51
C ASP A 131 16.73 -3.62 6.09
N PHE A 132 17.97 -3.68 5.57
CA PHE A 132 18.27 -4.33 4.30
C PHE A 132 17.91 -5.82 4.32
N PHE A 133 18.28 -6.53 5.39
CA PHE A 133 17.98 -7.96 5.52
C PHE A 133 16.49 -8.18 5.72
N LEU A 134 15.82 -7.37 6.55
CA LEU A 134 14.36 -7.47 6.72
C LEU A 134 13.62 -7.30 5.40
N ASP A 135 14.00 -6.28 4.62
CA ASP A 135 13.43 -6.06 3.30
C ASP A 135 13.70 -7.26 2.38
N GLU A 136 14.94 -7.76 2.33
CA GLU A 136 15.35 -8.86 1.44
C GLU A 136 14.63 -10.17 1.74
N LEU A 137 14.55 -10.54 3.02
CA LEU A 137 13.83 -11.72 3.47
C LEU A 137 12.33 -11.61 3.13
N HIS A 138 11.73 -10.44 3.33
CA HIS A 138 10.33 -10.18 2.95
C HIS A 138 10.12 -10.35 1.44
N TRP A 139 11.03 -9.82 0.60
CA TRP A 139 10.95 -9.95 -0.85
C TRP A 139 11.08 -11.41 -1.31
N MET A 140 12.08 -12.13 -0.81
CA MET A 140 12.32 -13.54 -1.16
C MET A 140 11.07 -14.38 -0.90
N VAL A 141 10.57 -14.34 0.34
CA VAL A 141 9.41 -15.12 0.76
C VAL A 141 8.16 -14.66 0.01
N GLY A 142 7.95 -13.35 -0.16
CA GLY A 142 6.84 -12.80 -0.92
C GLY A 142 6.82 -13.26 -2.39
N HIS A 143 7.97 -13.53 -3.00
CA HIS A 143 8.07 -14.06 -4.35
C HIS A 143 8.01 -15.59 -4.43
N GLY A 144 7.85 -16.29 -3.29
CA GLY A 144 7.84 -17.75 -3.20
C GLY A 144 9.24 -18.37 -3.27
N ILE A 145 10.30 -17.59 -3.05
CA ILE A 145 11.68 -18.07 -3.04
C ILE A 145 12.02 -18.54 -1.63
N VAL A 146 11.99 -19.84 -1.42
CA VAL A 146 12.21 -20.47 -0.10
C VAL A 146 13.40 -21.42 -0.06
N ASP A 147 14.03 -21.68 -1.21
CA ASP A 147 15.21 -22.52 -1.34
C ASP A 147 16.43 -21.73 -1.86
N GLN A 148 17.61 -22.19 -1.46
CA GLN A 148 18.87 -21.50 -1.72
C GLN A 148 19.19 -21.45 -3.20
N GLN A 149 18.94 -22.57 -3.89
CA GLN A 149 19.26 -22.71 -5.30
C GLN A 149 18.48 -21.69 -6.13
N THR A 150 17.16 -21.63 -5.94
CA THR A 150 16.30 -20.63 -6.58
C THR A 150 16.76 -19.22 -6.23
N TYR A 151 17.08 -18.92 -4.97
CA TYR A 151 17.52 -17.56 -4.61
C TYR A 151 18.84 -17.17 -5.28
N VAL A 152 19.82 -18.08 -5.31
CA VAL A 152 21.15 -17.84 -5.88
C VAL A 152 21.09 -17.77 -7.42
N GLU A 153 20.39 -18.71 -8.04
CA GLU A 153 20.27 -18.82 -9.50
C GLU A 153 19.24 -17.86 -10.08
N SER A 154 18.33 -17.31 -9.26
CA SER A 154 17.32 -16.37 -9.72
C SER A 154 17.99 -15.15 -10.36
N ARG A 155 17.99 -15.15 -11.70
CA ARG A 155 18.22 -13.97 -12.53
C ARG A 155 17.11 -12.92 -12.36
N THR A 156 16.09 -13.20 -11.55
CA THR A 156 15.06 -12.25 -11.15
C THR A 156 15.75 -10.98 -10.68
N ARG A 157 15.58 -9.90 -11.47
CA ARG A 157 16.11 -8.59 -11.10
C ARG A 157 15.45 -8.19 -9.79
N ARG A 158 16.29 -7.80 -8.82
CA ARG A 158 15.86 -7.20 -7.55
C ARG A 158 15.39 -5.77 -7.85
N VAL A 159 14.20 -5.63 -8.44
CA VAL A 159 13.63 -4.34 -8.86
C VAL A 159 13.49 -3.41 -7.66
N GLY A 160 13.95 -2.16 -7.77
CA GLY A 160 13.88 -1.16 -6.69
C GLY A 160 14.69 -1.54 -5.44
N ARG A 161 15.86 -2.19 -5.62
CA ARG A 161 16.70 -2.64 -4.50
C ARG A 161 18.20 -2.39 -4.70
N GLY A 162 18.51 -1.35 -5.49
CA GLY A 162 19.88 -0.90 -5.76
C GLY A 162 20.76 -1.93 -6.47
N LYS A 163 22.07 -1.92 -6.14
CA LYS A 163 23.07 -2.76 -6.81
C LYS A 163 22.75 -4.26 -6.67
N PRO A 164 22.88 -5.07 -7.75
CA PRO A 164 22.71 -6.51 -7.68
C PRO A 164 23.65 -7.15 -6.66
N LEU A 165 23.11 -8.08 -5.86
CA LEU A 165 23.94 -8.94 -5.02
C LEU A 165 24.64 -9.98 -5.91
N GLN A 166 25.94 -10.14 -5.68
CA GLN A 166 26.70 -11.24 -6.27
C GLN A 166 26.24 -12.57 -5.66
N GLN A 167 26.37 -13.66 -6.41
CA GLN A 167 25.98 -15.01 -5.96
C GLN A 167 26.50 -15.35 -4.54
N PRO A 168 27.79 -15.12 -4.23
CA PRO A 168 28.30 -15.44 -2.90
C PRO A 168 27.71 -14.58 -1.76
N ASP A 169 27.22 -13.37 -2.06
CA ASP A 169 26.50 -12.54 -1.08
C ASP A 169 25.06 -13.01 -0.89
N ARG A 170 24.44 -13.55 -1.95
CA ARG A 170 23.11 -14.17 -1.86
C ARG A 170 23.13 -15.41 -0.98
N GLU A 171 24.18 -16.22 -1.05
CA GLU A 171 24.35 -17.39 -0.17
C GLU A 171 24.33 -16.96 1.32
N VAL A 172 25.05 -15.89 1.66
CA VAL A 172 25.07 -15.36 3.03
C VAL A 172 23.71 -14.81 3.46
N VAL A 173 23.01 -14.08 2.59
CA VAL A 173 21.66 -13.60 2.90
C VAL A 173 20.70 -14.77 3.12
N PHE A 174 20.79 -15.82 2.30
CA PHE A 174 19.98 -17.02 2.45
C PHE A 174 20.27 -17.76 3.76
N GLU A 175 21.53 -17.80 4.16
CA GLU A 175 21.95 -18.37 5.44
C GLU A 175 21.31 -17.61 6.62
N VAL A 176 21.26 -16.27 6.57
CA VAL A 176 20.54 -15.46 7.56
C VAL A 176 19.05 -15.80 7.58
N TYR A 177 18.42 -16.00 6.40
CA TYR A 177 17.02 -16.45 6.31
C TYR A 177 16.81 -17.83 6.95
N GLN A 178 17.67 -18.81 6.65
CA GLN A 178 17.60 -20.15 7.24
C GLN A 178 17.74 -20.10 8.75
N ARG A 179 18.71 -19.33 9.26
CA ARG A 179 18.92 -19.22 10.70
C ARG A 179 17.75 -18.51 11.38
N TYR A 180 17.19 -17.48 10.76
CA TYR A 180 15.94 -16.87 11.22
C TYR A 180 14.80 -17.89 11.30
N ALA A 181 14.60 -18.71 10.26
CA ALA A 181 13.55 -19.73 10.22
C ALA A 181 13.73 -20.77 11.33
N GLN A 182 14.97 -21.19 11.62
CA GLN A 182 15.31 -22.09 12.73
C GLN A 182 14.97 -21.46 14.09
N LEU A 183 15.46 -20.25 14.37
CA LEU A 183 15.20 -19.53 15.63
C LEU A 183 13.70 -19.36 15.89
N ARG A 184 12.93 -19.11 14.83
CA ARG A 184 11.48 -18.97 14.88
C ARG A 184 10.78 -20.30 15.20
N ALA A 185 11.23 -21.41 14.59
CA ALA A 185 10.73 -22.75 14.88
C ALA A 185 11.08 -23.21 16.30
N GLU A 186 12.31 -22.97 16.77
CA GLU A 186 12.76 -23.23 18.15
C GLU A 186 11.89 -22.48 19.18
N ALA A 187 11.45 -21.26 18.85
CA ALA A 187 10.54 -20.46 19.66
C ALA A 187 9.05 -20.89 19.56
N GLY A 188 8.74 -21.95 18.80
CA GLY A 188 7.39 -22.49 18.65
C GLY A 188 6.47 -21.68 17.72
N PHE A 189 7.05 -20.91 16.78
CA PHE A 189 6.29 -20.16 15.78
C PHE A 189 6.47 -20.76 14.38
N GLU A 190 5.45 -21.42 13.85
CA GLU A 190 5.47 -21.93 12.47
C GLU A 190 5.21 -20.82 11.43
N TYR A 191 4.56 -19.73 11.84
CA TYR A 191 4.11 -18.65 10.95
C TYR A 191 4.70 -17.28 11.33
N ASP A 192 5.04 -16.49 10.32
CA ASP A 192 5.24 -15.05 10.36
C ASP A 192 4.34 -14.41 9.29
N PHE A 193 4.33 -13.08 9.19
CA PHE A 193 3.47 -12.39 8.22
C PHE A 193 3.86 -12.61 6.75
N ASP A 194 5.08 -13.09 6.48
CA ASP A 194 5.60 -13.25 5.12
C ASP A 194 5.39 -14.68 4.63
N ASN A 195 5.74 -15.70 5.44
CA ASN A 195 5.69 -17.11 5.06
C ASN A 195 4.26 -17.66 5.00
N MET A 196 3.30 -17.00 5.64
CA MET A 196 1.89 -17.39 5.62
C MET A 196 1.38 -17.62 4.20
N ALA A 197 1.76 -16.77 3.24
CA ALA A 197 1.26 -16.89 1.87
C ALA A 197 1.74 -18.17 1.19
N SER A 198 3.03 -18.49 1.33
CA SER A 198 3.60 -19.74 0.83
C SER A 198 2.98 -20.96 1.50
N THR A 199 2.73 -20.90 2.81
CA THR A 199 2.11 -22.02 3.52
C THR A 199 0.65 -22.23 3.10
N VAL A 200 -0.13 -21.16 2.94
CA VAL A 200 -1.51 -21.23 2.40
C VAL A 200 -1.51 -21.83 1.00
N LEU A 201 -0.64 -21.36 0.11
CA LEU A 201 -0.53 -21.88 -1.25
C LEU A 201 -0.16 -23.37 -1.26
N ALA A 202 0.82 -23.78 -0.46
CA ALA A 202 1.23 -25.18 -0.34
C ALA A 202 0.09 -26.08 0.16
N ALA A 203 -0.65 -25.62 1.18
CA ALA A 203 -1.82 -26.33 1.70
C ALA A 203 -2.94 -26.43 0.66
N LEU A 204 -3.29 -25.33 -0.01
CA LEU A 204 -4.34 -25.32 -1.05
C LEU A 204 -4.04 -26.26 -2.23
N LYS A 205 -2.76 -26.47 -2.56
CA LYS A 205 -2.37 -27.40 -3.65
C LYS A 205 -2.69 -28.86 -3.35
N VAL A 206 -2.68 -29.25 -2.07
CA VAL A 206 -2.96 -30.63 -1.63
C VAL A 206 -4.35 -30.78 -1.01
N ASP A 207 -4.99 -29.67 -0.67
CA ASP A 207 -6.35 -29.61 -0.16
C ASP A 207 -7.38 -29.89 -1.26
N ALA A 208 -7.96 -31.09 -1.24
CA ALA A 208 -9.01 -31.52 -2.16
C ALA A 208 -10.44 -31.11 -1.74
N THR A 209 -10.60 -30.39 -0.63
CA THR A 209 -11.93 -29.97 -0.15
C THR A 209 -12.55 -28.91 -1.06
N LYS A 210 -13.89 -28.83 -1.05
CA LYS A 210 -14.62 -27.83 -1.81
C LYS A 210 -14.23 -26.43 -1.34
N ARG A 211 -13.85 -25.56 -2.29
CA ARG A 211 -13.50 -24.16 -2.00
C ARG A 211 -14.72 -23.41 -1.44
N LEU A 212 -14.48 -22.67 -0.35
CA LEU A 212 -15.50 -21.85 0.30
C LEU A 212 -15.92 -20.69 -0.61
N TYR A 213 -14.94 -19.94 -1.12
CA TYR A 213 -15.18 -18.80 -1.98
C TYR A 213 -15.23 -19.23 -3.43
N ARG A 214 -16.32 -18.88 -4.11
CA ARG A 214 -16.41 -18.99 -5.58
C ARG A 214 -15.71 -17.82 -6.25
N HIS A 215 -15.79 -16.64 -5.65
CA HIS A 215 -15.23 -15.41 -6.21
C HIS A 215 -14.30 -14.72 -5.22
N VAL A 216 -13.21 -14.16 -5.74
CA VAL A 216 -12.29 -13.30 -4.99
C VAL A 216 -12.13 -11.98 -5.73
N VAL A 217 -12.30 -10.88 -5.02
CA VAL A 217 -11.98 -9.53 -5.50
C VAL A 217 -10.85 -8.99 -4.64
N VAL A 218 -9.74 -8.63 -5.27
CA VAL A 218 -8.56 -8.04 -4.63
C VAL A 218 -8.60 -6.54 -4.88
N ASP A 219 -8.68 -5.76 -3.81
CA ASP A 219 -8.51 -4.30 -3.86
C ASP A 219 -7.09 -3.90 -3.42
N GLU A 220 -6.58 -2.79 -3.97
CA GLU A 220 -5.20 -2.33 -3.76
C GLU A 220 -4.17 -3.46 -4.00
N GLY A 221 -4.36 -4.21 -5.08
CA GLY A 221 -3.58 -5.40 -5.42
C GLY A 221 -2.07 -5.16 -5.52
N GLN A 222 -1.64 -3.91 -5.64
CA GLN A 222 -0.22 -3.53 -5.60
C GLN A 222 0.46 -3.74 -4.26
N ASP A 223 -0.31 -3.87 -3.18
CA ASP A 223 0.22 -4.21 -1.86
C ASP A 223 0.37 -5.73 -1.65
N PHE A 224 -0.11 -6.55 -2.59
CA PHE A 224 -0.09 -8.01 -2.47
C PHE A 224 1.15 -8.58 -3.13
N THR A 225 1.94 -9.36 -2.38
CA THR A 225 3.09 -10.10 -2.91
C THR A 225 2.64 -11.13 -3.96
N PRO A 226 3.53 -11.59 -4.87
CA PRO A 226 3.15 -12.60 -5.87
C PRO A 226 2.59 -13.86 -5.24
N GLU A 227 3.17 -14.29 -4.12
CA GLU A 227 2.73 -15.48 -3.42
C GLU A 227 1.33 -15.33 -2.82
N MET A 228 0.98 -14.13 -2.31
CA MET A 228 -0.37 -13.84 -1.85
C MET A 228 -1.38 -13.98 -3.00
N ILE A 229 -1.09 -13.42 -4.17
CA ILE A 229 -1.95 -13.52 -5.36
C ILE A 229 -2.11 -14.98 -5.79
N ARG A 230 -1.02 -15.74 -5.88
CA ARG A 230 -1.06 -17.17 -6.21
C ARG A 230 -1.91 -17.96 -5.22
N SER A 231 -1.80 -17.67 -3.93
CA SER A 231 -2.60 -18.35 -2.90
C SER A 231 -4.10 -18.04 -3.02
N LEU A 232 -4.48 -16.80 -3.36
CA LEU A 232 -5.88 -16.42 -3.58
C LEU A 232 -6.45 -17.07 -4.85
N ALA A 233 -5.66 -17.15 -5.92
CA ALA A 233 -6.04 -17.86 -7.13
C ALA A 233 -6.23 -19.37 -6.89
N ALA A 234 -5.43 -19.99 -6.02
CA ALA A 234 -5.61 -21.39 -5.63
C ALA A 234 -6.82 -21.62 -4.71
N ALA A 235 -7.35 -20.55 -4.10
CA ALA A 235 -8.49 -20.59 -3.18
C ALA A 235 -9.85 -20.53 -3.88
N ILE A 236 -9.89 -20.38 -5.21
CA ILE A 236 -11.11 -20.38 -6.01
C ILE A 236 -11.27 -21.69 -6.81
N PRO A 237 -12.52 -22.15 -7.07
CA PRO A 237 -12.77 -23.28 -7.96
C PRO A 237 -12.57 -22.90 -9.43
N GLY A 238 -12.47 -23.89 -10.32
CA GLY A 238 -12.25 -23.66 -11.76
C GLY A 238 -13.38 -22.92 -12.49
N ASP A 239 -14.59 -22.92 -11.95
CA ASP A 239 -15.75 -22.15 -12.42
C ASP A 239 -15.99 -20.85 -11.62
N GLY A 240 -15.01 -20.47 -10.80
CA GLY A 240 -14.95 -19.23 -10.04
C GLY A 240 -14.19 -18.13 -10.77
N SER A 241 -14.05 -16.98 -10.10
CA SER A 241 -13.23 -15.88 -10.63
C SER A 241 -12.40 -15.15 -9.59
N LEU A 242 -11.28 -14.62 -10.06
CA LEU A 242 -10.45 -13.67 -9.33
C LEU A 242 -10.44 -12.35 -10.11
N THR A 243 -10.81 -11.25 -9.46
CA THR A 243 -10.67 -9.92 -10.05
C THR A 243 -9.69 -9.10 -9.26
N PHE A 244 -8.70 -8.57 -9.95
CA PHE A 244 -7.61 -7.83 -9.36
C PHE A 244 -7.72 -6.35 -9.70
N PHE A 245 -7.86 -5.49 -8.69
CA PHE A 245 -7.82 -4.04 -8.83
C PHE A 245 -6.46 -3.52 -8.37
N GLY A 246 -5.76 -2.76 -9.22
CA GLY A 246 -4.44 -2.23 -8.89
C GLY A 246 -4.15 -0.87 -9.52
N ASP A 247 -3.17 -0.15 -8.99
CA ASP A 247 -2.71 1.10 -9.60
C ASP A 247 -1.80 0.83 -10.81
N TYR A 248 -2.05 1.55 -11.91
CA TYR A 248 -1.22 1.50 -13.11
C TYR A 248 0.18 2.07 -12.84
N ALA A 249 0.24 3.19 -12.11
CA ALA A 249 1.47 3.91 -11.78
C ALA A 249 2.35 3.20 -10.73
N GLN A 250 1.81 2.18 -10.06
CA GLN A 250 2.54 1.41 -9.06
C GLN A 250 2.86 0.01 -9.58
N GLN A 251 3.05 -0.13 -10.91
CA GLN A 251 3.36 -1.37 -11.63
C GLN A 251 3.94 -2.42 -10.71
N ILE A 252 3.11 -3.41 -10.42
CA ILE A 252 3.18 -4.15 -9.16
C ILE A 252 4.44 -4.99 -9.07
N TYR A 253 5.19 -5.15 -10.17
CA TYR A 253 6.51 -5.78 -10.20
C TYR A 253 7.38 -5.25 -11.35
N GLY A 254 7.39 -3.93 -11.59
CA GLY A 254 8.06 -3.34 -12.75
C GLY A 254 7.53 -3.91 -14.07
N SER A 255 8.08 -3.43 -15.18
CA SER A 255 7.66 -3.75 -16.55
C SER A 255 7.78 -5.24 -16.99
N ARG A 256 7.99 -6.22 -16.08
CA ARG A 256 8.45 -7.57 -16.48
C ARG A 256 7.85 -8.80 -15.79
N MET A 257 7.11 -8.72 -14.68
CA MET A 257 6.37 -9.92 -14.22
C MET A 257 5.03 -10.03 -14.96
N SER A 258 4.92 -11.05 -15.80
CA SER A 258 3.66 -11.35 -16.47
C SER A 258 2.59 -11.80 -15.47
N TRP A 259 1.32 -11.53 -15.76
CA TRP A 259 0.19 -12.09 -15.00
C TRP A 259 0.29 -13.61 -14.84
N ARG A 260 0.82 -14.31 -15.85
CA ARG A 260 1.10 -15.75 -15.79
C ARG A 260 2.10 -16.11 -14.69
N SER A 261 3.14 -15.31 -14.48
CA SER A 261 4.10 -15.52 -13.38
C SER A 261 3.49 -15.31 -11.98
N LEU A 262 2.40 -14.55 -11.90
CA LEU A 262 1.56 -14.41 -10.70
C LEU A 262 0.55 -15.56 -10.56
N GLY A 263 0.61 -16.59 -11.42
CA GLY A 263 -0.36 -17.68 -11.46
C GLY A 263 -1.69 -17.29 -12.09
N LEU A 264 -1.77 -16.12 -12.73
CA LEU A 264 -3.01 -15.61 -13.29
C LEU A 264 -3.08 -15.83 -14.81
N HIS A 265 -4.01 -16.68 -15.24
CA HIS A 265 -4.51 -16.72 -16.62
C HIS A 265 -5.57 -15.63 -16.86
N VAL A 266 -5.10 -14.42 -17.14
CA VAL A 266 -5.97 -13.24 -17.29
C VAL A 266 -6.67 -13.27 -18.64
N ALA A 267 -8.01 -13.25 -18.61
CA ALA A 267 -8.85 -13.19 -19.80
C ALA A 267 -9.12 -11.74 -20.23
N ASN A 268 -9.26 -10.83 -19.26
CA ASN A 268 -9.58 -9.42 -19.51
C ASN A 268 -8.66 -8.50 -18.69
N VAL A 269 -8.10 -7.49 -19.35
CA VAL A 269 -7.43 -6.35 -18.71
C VAL A 269 -8.23 -5.10 -19.06
N VAL A 270 -8.72 -4.38 -18.06
CA VAL A 270 -9.41 -3.10 -18.22
C VAL A 270 -8.57 -2.01 -17.59
N GLU A 271 -8.41 -0.88 -18.29
CA GLU A 271 -7.59 0.23 -17.84
C GLU A 271 -8.42 1.50 -17.69
N PHE A 272 -8.35 2.12 -16.50
CA PHE A 272 -8.96 3.40 -16.20
C PHE A 272 -7.92 4.51 -16.15
N ALA A 273 -7.84 5.29 -17.21
CA ALA A 273 -6.99 6.48 -17.27
C ALA A 273 -7.56 7.67 -16.46
N HIS A 274 -8.89 7.79 -16.39
CA HIS A 274 -9.53 9.00 -15.87
C HIS A 274 -9.46 9.09 -14.34
N ASN A 275 -8.94 10.22 -13.83
CA ASN A 275 -8.94 10.53 -12.40
C ASN A 275 -10.19 11.37 -12.05
N TYR A 276 -11.15 10.73 -11.38
CA TYR A 276 -12.41 11.36 -10.98
C TYR A 276 -12.36 12.01 -9.59
N ARG A 277 -11.21 11.95 -8.91
CA ARG A 277 -11.08 12.22 -7.47
C ARG A 277 -10.43 13.55 -7.14
N ASN A 278 -9.36 13.91 -7.85
CA ASN A 278 -8.57 15.09 -7.55
C ASN A 278 -9.00 16.29 -8.41
N SER A 279 -8.89 17.49 -7.87
CA SER A 279 -8.96 18.73 -8.64
C SER A 279 -7.86 18.74 -9.69
N ARG A 280 -8.08 19.49 -10.78
CA ARG A 280 -7.11 19.62 -11.86
C ARG A 280 -5.72 20.03 -11.36
N GLN A 281 -5.67 20.93 -10.39
CA GLN A 281 -4.45 21.53 -9.86
C GLN A 281 -3.68 20.53 -8.99
N VAL A 282 -4.36 19.73 -8.15
CA VAL A 282 -3.71 18.64 -7.40
C VAL A 282 -3.21 17.55 -8.36
N GLY A 283 -4.01 17.21 -9.38
CA GLY A 283 -3.61 16.25 -10.41
C GLY A 283 -2.37 16.68 -11.20
N GLN A 284 -2.28 17.96 -11.58
CA GLN A 284 -1.12 18.53 -12.27
C GLN A 284 0.16 18.48 -11.42
N LEU A 285 0.08 18.77 -10.13
CA LEU A 285 1.24 18.63 -9.24
C LEU A 285 1.67 17.17 -9.10
N ALA A 286 0.72 16.25 -8.91
CA ALA A 286 1.00 14.82 -8.83
C ALA A 286 1.66 14.31 -10.11
N GLN A 287 1.23 14.81 -11.28
CA GLN A 287 1.87 14.51 -12.57
C GLN A 287 3.31 15.05 -12.61
N GLY A 288 3.53 16.32 -12.22
CA GLY A 288 4.86 16.91 -12.19
C GLY A 288 5.85 16.13 -11.33
N ILE A 289 5.41 15.58 -10.19
CA ILE A 289 6.23 14.70 -9.34
C ILE A 289 6.52 13.37 -10.03
N SER A 290 5.51 12.82 -10.73
CA SER A 290 5.61 11.55 -11.43
C SER A 290 6.57 11.59 -12.63
N ASP A 291 6.80 12.78 -13.21
CA ASP A 291 7.72 12.99 -14.33
C ASP A 291 9.19 13.20 -13.88
N MET A 292 9.42 13.40 -12.57
CA MET A 292 10.75 13.64 -12.02
C MET A 292 11.67 12.42 -12.14
N GLN A 293 12.98 12.66 -12.22
CA GLN A 293 13.99 11.60 -12.36
C GLN A 293 13.91 10.53 -11.27
N HIS A 294 13.57 10.91 -10.05
CA HIS A 294 13.42 10.00 -8.91
C HIS A 294 12.24 9.03 -9.07
N PHE A 295 11.32 9.28 -10.00
CA PHE A 295 10.15 8.44 -10.28
C PHE A 295 10.37 7.48 -11.48
N LYS A 296 11.50 7.58 -12.20
CA LYS A 296 11.71 6.99 -13.54
C LYS A 296 12.09 5.50 -13.61
N ASP A 297 12.10 4.76 -12.50
CA ASP A 297 12.28 3.31 -12.59
C ASP A 297 10.98 2.61 -13.01
N ASP A 298 10.87 2.32 -14.33
CA ASP A 298 9.96 1.36 -14.96
C ASP A 298 8.47 1.56 -14.58
N VAL A 299 7.93 2.76 -14.79
CA VAL A 299 6.48 3.03 -14.69
C VAL A 299 6.00 3.66 -15.99
N ASP A 300 5.29 2.89 -16.83
CA ASP A 300 4.39 3.52 -17.79
C ASP A 300 3.34 4.25 -16.94
N LEU A 301 3.36 5.58 -16.98
CA LEU A 301 2.31 6.39 -16.38
C LEU A 301 1.27 6.59 -17.45
N VAL A 302 0.14 5.88 -17.34
CA VAL A 302 -1.06 6.32 -18.06
C VAL A 302 -1.41 7.68 -17.48
N GLN A 303 -1.28 8.70 -18.33
CA GLN A 303 -1.59 10.07 -17.96
C GLN A 303 -3.05 10.13 -17.49
N PRO A 304 -3.33 10.73 -16.32
CA PRO A 304 -4.68 10.98 -15.90
C PRO A 304 -5.36 11.90 -16.92
N THR A 305 -6.20 11.34 -17.80
CA THR A 305 -6.99 12.13 -18.73
C THR A 305 -8.23 12.64 -18.02
N GLY A 306 -8.37 13.95 -17.90
CA GLY A 306 -9.53 14.62 -17.33
C GLY A 306 -9.53 14.68 -15.80
N SER A 307 -9.91 15.85 -15.27
CA SER A 307 -10.16 16.08 -13.84
C SER A 307 -11.63 16.43 -13.65
N ALA A 308 -12.21 16.00 -12.53
CA ALA A 308 -13.63 16.15 -12.25
C ALA A 308 -14.09 17.60 -11.99
N ALA A 309 -13.19 18.49 -11.55
CA ALA A 309 -13.45 19.92 -11.31
C ALA A 309 -12.13 20.74 -11.17
N ASP A 310 -12.22 22.06 -11.36
CA ASP A 310 -11.17 23.01 -10.97
C ASP A 310 -11.20 23.26 -9.45
N GLY A 311 -10.04 23.52 -8.87
CA GLY A 311 -9.83 23.87 -7.47
C GLY A 311 -8.67 24.85 -7.27
N PRO A 312 -8.33 25.20 -6.02
CA PRO A 312 -7.20 26.07 -5.75
C PRO A 312 -5.87 25.38 -6.13
N LYS A 313 -4.87 26.17 -6.52
CA LYS A 313 -3.50 25.64 -6.66
C LYS A 313 -3.00 25.13 -5.29
N PRO A 314 -2.28 24.00 -5.25
CA PRO A 314 -1.55 23.60 -4.05
C PRO A 314 -0.71 24.76 -3.48
N THR A 315 -0.63 24.84 -2.16
CA THR A 315 0.13 25.89 -1.46
C THR A 315 1.38 25.31 -0.82
N ILE A 316 2.53 25.94 -1.05
CA ILE A 316 3.76 25.72 -0.29
C ILE A 316 3.89 26.86 0.72
N LEU A 317 3.90 26.50 1.99
CA LEU A 317 3.99 27.43 3.12
C LEU A 317 5.37 27.29 3.80
N GLU A 318 6.18 28.33 3.68
CA GLU A 318 7.43 28.47 4.43
C GLU A 318 7.14 29.00 5.83
N THR A 319 7.81 28.42 6.82
CA THR A 319 7.69 28.79 8.25
C THR A 319 9.08 29.00 8.84
N ALA A 320 9.21 29.72 9.96
CA ALA A 320 10.52 30.01 10.53
C ALA A 320 11.19 28.78 11.18
N SER A 321 10.42 27.74 11.52
CA SER A 321 10.95 26.53 12.18
C SER A 321 10.06 25.30 12.02
N LYS A 322 10.62 24.10 12.23
CA LYS A 322 9.86 22.84 12.30
C LYS A 322 8.73 22.88 13.34
N ASP A 323 8.94 23.61 14.44
CA ASP A 323 7.93 23.80 15.47
C ASP A 323 6.76 24.65 14.99
N GLU A 324 7.05 25.69 14.23
CA GLU A 324 6.03 26.52 13.60
C GLU A 324 5.25 25.75 12.52
N GLN A 325 5.88 24.83 11.79
CA GLN A 325 5.16 23.94 10.88
C GLN A 325 4.03 23.18 11.58
N PHE A 326 4.25 22.65 12.80
CA PHE A 326 3.18 21.99 13.56
C PHE A 326 2.05 22.94 13.93
N VAL A 327 2.39 24.15 14.37
CA VAL A 327 1.41 25.17 14.77
C VAL A 327 0.56 25.57 13.56
N GLN A 328 1.19 25.84 12.42
CA GLN A 328 0.47 26.22 11.20
C GLN A 328 -0.35 25.06 10.62
N ALA A 329 0.19 23.84 10.62
CA ALA A 329 -0.56 22.65 10.20
C ALA A 329 -1.81 22.44 11.06
N ALA A 330 -1.69 22.54 12.39
CA ALA A 330 -2.82 22.43 13.29
C ALA A 330 -3.82 23.59 13.09
N ARG A 331 -3.35 24.83 12.97
CA ARG A 331 -4.20 26.02 12.76
C ARG A 331 -5.03 25.88 11.49
N ASN A 332 -4.39 25.55 10.36
CA ASN A 332 -5.06 25.38 9.08
C ASN A 332 -6.02 24.19 9.11
N ALA A 333 -5.64 23.08 9.75
CA ALA A 333 -6.52 21.93 9.89
C ALA A 333 -7.76 22.22 10.73
N LEU A 334 -7.62 22.95 11.83
CA LEU A 334 -8.75 23.31 12.69
C LEU A 334 -9.70 24.31 12.00
N ALA A 335 -9.16 25.24 11.22
CA ALA A 335 -9.95 26.20 10.45
C ALA A 335 -10.77 25.51 9.35
N LEU A 336 -10.12 24.65 8.56
CA LEU A 336 -10.75 23.91 7.47
C LEU A 336 -11.65 22.77 8.00
N GLY A 337 -11.25 22.10 9.08
CA GLY A 337 -11.96 20.93 9.63
C GLY A 337 -13.33 21.23 10.24
N ALA A 338 -13.75 22.50 10.24
CA ALA A 338 -15.07 22.92 10.70
C ALA A 338 -16.18 22.55 9.70
N ASP A 339 -15.90 22.56 8.40
CA ASP A 339 -16.89 22.33 7.33
C ASP A 339 -16.56 21.15 6.42
N ARG A 340 -15.33 20.63 6.44
CA ARG A 340 -14.87 19.56 5.55
C ARG A 340 -13.96 18.56 6.25
N GLN A 341 -13.61 17.48 5.55
CA GLN A 341 -12.63 16.52 6.05
C GLN A 341 -11.22 16.96 5.71
N VAL A 342 -10.38 17.11 6.74
CA VAL A 342 -9.00 17.58 6.58
C VAL A 342 -8.04 16.55 7.15
N ALA A 343 -7.01 16.17 6.38
CA ALA A 343 -5.98 15.27 6.88
C ALA A 343 -4.62 15.96 7.03
N ILE A 344 -4.00 15.82 8.20
CA ILE A 344 -2.59 16.11 8.41
C ILE A 344 -1.81 14.81 8.26
N LEU A 345 -1.03 14.69 7.19
CA LEU A 345 -0.27 13.47 6.90
C LEU A 345 1.23 13.73 7.09
N MET A 346 1.85 12.94 7.96
CA MET A 346 3.27 13.02 8.29
C MET A 346 4.02 11.80 7.77
N ARG A 347 5.34 11.91 7.64
CA ARG A 347 6.18 10.76 7.28
C ARG A 347 6.26 9.72 8.40
N THR A 348 6.24 10.16 9.67
CA THR A 348 6.39 9.31 10.86
C THR A 348 5.37 9.65 11.92
N ARG A 349 5.43 8.90 13.03
CA ARG A 349 4.62 9.15 14.23
C ARG A 349 5.41 9.87 15.33
N ASP A 350 6.66 10.25 15.08
CA ASP A 350 7.60 10.70 16.12
C ASP A 350 7.08 11.94 16.87
N HIS A 351 6.29 12.77 16.18
CA HIS A 351 5.73 14.01 16.73
C HIS A 351 4.21 14.00 16.87
N GLU A 352 3.60 12.81 16.83
CA GLU A 352 2.15 12.65 16.87
C GLU A 352 1.53 13.23 18.15
N GLY A 353 2.20 13.08 19.29
CA GLY A 353 1.76 13.64 20.57
C GLY A 353 1.77 15.17 20.59
N LYS A 354 2.79 15.80 19.98
CA LYS A 354 2.89 17.26 19.86
C LYS A 354 1.76 17.80 19.00
N LEU A 355 1.55 17.22 17.82
CA LEU A 355 0.45 17.61 16.94
C LEU A 355 -0.90 17.46 17.65
N ARG A 356 -1.09 16.34 18.35
CA ARG A 356 -2.33 16.08 19.08
C ARG A 356 -2.64 17.18 20.10
N SER A 357 -1.64 17.60 20.88
CA SER A 357 -1.79 18.67 21.87
C SER A 357 -2.19 20.03 21.29
N LEU A 358 -1.83 20.30 20.03
CA LEU A 358 -2.22 21.52 19.32
C LEU A 358 -3.64 21.41 18.79
N LEU A 359 -4.02 20.24 18.26
CA LEU A 359 -5.35 19.98 17.74
C LEU A 359 -6.40 20.01 18.85
N ASP A 360 -6.12 19.46 20.04
CA ASP A 360 -7.04 19.41 21.19
C ASP A 360 -7.46 20.81 21.70
N ARG A 361 -6.83 21.89 21.21
CA ARG A 361 -7.24 23.28 21.50
C ARG A 361 -8.45 23.72 20.68
N GLY A 362 -8.78 23.01 19.60
CA GLY A 362 -9.92 23.28 18.74
C GLY A 362 -11.21 22.59 19.21
N ARG A 363 -12.33 22.94 18.57
CA ARG A 363 -13.66 22.35 18.85
C ARG A 363 -14.13 21.35 17.79
N VAL A 364 -13.29 21.06 16.80
CA VAL A 364 -13.63 20.14 15.70
C VAL A 364 -13.33 18.69 16.12
N PRO A 365 -14.07 17.70 15.60
CA PRO A 365 -13.75 16.29 15.86
C PRO A 365 -12.35 15.94 15.35
N ILE A 366 -11.55 15.27 16.19
CA ILE A 366 -10.18 14.87 15.87
C ILE A 366 -10.07 13.34 15.86
N ARG A 367 -9.57 12.79 14.76
CA ARG A 367 -9.52 11.35 14.52
C ARG A 367 -8.12 10.92 14.11
N ARG A 368 -7.58 9.94 14.82
CA ARG A 368 -6.27 9.36 14.50
C ARG A 368 -6.41 8.33 13.39
N LEU A 369 -5.69 8.50 12.28
CA LEU A 369 -5.56 7.48 11.25
C LEU A 369 -4.65 6.36 11.75
N HIS A 370 -5.28 5.28 12.23
CA HIS A 370 -4.59 4.07 12.65
C HIS A 370 -5.04 2.88 11.82
N ARG A 371 -4.17 1.86 11.73
CA ARG A 371 -4.48 0.60 11.04
C ARG A 371 -5.70 -0.12 11.62
N ASP A 372 -6.09 0.19 12.86
CA ASP A 372 -7.23 -0.43 13.54
C ASP A 372 -8.40 0.56 13.71
N LEU A 373 -8.58 1.50 12.79
CA LEU A 373 -9.72 2.42 12.82
C LEU A 373 -11.02 1.60 12.82
N ALA A 374 -11.79 1.69 13.91
CA ALA A 374 -12.96 0.85 14.15
C ALA A 374 -14.26 1.42 13.55
N CYS A 375 -14.28 2.70 13.20
CA CYS A 375 -15.41 3.36 12.54
C CYS A 375 -14.88 4.47 11.62
N TRP A 376 -15.43 4.55 10.41
CA TRP A 376 -15.27 5.70 9.52
C TRP A 376 -16.53 6.56 9.57
N THR A 377 -16.36 7.87 9.39
CA THR A 377 -17.48 8.82 9.32
C THR A 377 -17.24 9.80 8.19
N ASP A 378 -18.32 10.24 7.58
CA ASP A 378 -18.35 11.26 6.52
C ASP A 378 -18.55 12.67 7.08
N GLU A 379 -18.59 12.80 8.40
CA GLU A 379 -18.68 14.10 9.07
C GLU A 379 -17.39 14.92 8.90
N PRO A 380 -17.50 16.26 8.90
CA PRO A 380 -16.36 17.16 9.01
C PRO A 380 -15.46 16.84 10.20
N GLY A 381 -14.20 17.25 10.09
CA GLY A 381 -13.23 17.13 11.16
C GLY A 381 -11.80 16.92 10.67
N VAL A 382 -10.90 16.81 11.65
CA VAL A 382 -9.47 16.66 11.41
C VAL A 382 -9.05 15.21 11.61
N PHE A 383 -8.40 14.68 10.59
CA PHE A 383 -7.72 13.40 10.61
C PHE A 383 -6.22 13.63 10.66
N TYR A 384 -5.48 12.80 11.40
CA TYR A 384 -4.02 12.90 11.44
C TYR A 384 -3.36 11.52 11.46
N GLY A 385 -2.23 11.38 10.79
CA GLY A 385 -1.47 10.12 10.80
C GLY A 385 -0.36 10.09 9.77
N THR A 386 0.12 8.90 9.43
CA THR A 386 1.21 8.73 8.47
C THR A 386 0.73 8.63 7.02
N TYR A 387 1.57 8.94 6.03
CA TYR A 387 1.27 8.70 4.60
C TYR A 387 0.68 7.30 4.36
N SER A 388 1.31 6.26 4.93
CA SER A 388 0.86 4.87 4.78
C SER A 388 -0.48 4.57 5.46
N ALA A 389 -0.86 5.32 6.50
CA ALA A 389 -2.13 5.10 7.22
C ALA A 389 -3.30 5.75 6.48
N ALA A 390 -3.03 6.76 5.65
CA ALA A 390 -4.02 7.43 4.81
C ALA A 390 -4.29 6.70 3.49
N LYS A 391 -3.53 5.64 3.17
CA LYS A 391 -3.77 4.84 1.96
C LYS A 391 -5.18 4.24 1.99
N GLY A 392 -5.91 4.38 0.89
CA GLY A 392 -7.33 3.99 0.77
C GLY A 392 -8.34 5.04 1.25
N PHE A 393 -7.92 6.13 1.91
CA PHE A 393 -8.80 7.21 2.36
C PHE A 393 -8.71 8.43 1.46
N GLU A 394 -9.72 9.30 1.49
CA GLU A 394 -9.77 10.57 0.77
C GLU A 394 -10.19 11.68 1.71
N PHE A 395 -9.69 12.90 1.47
CA PHE A 395 -9.99 14.07 2.29
C PHE A 395 -10.19 15.26 1.37
N ASP A 396 -11.08 16.19 1.75
CA ASP A 396 -11.30 17.40 0.98
C ASP A 396 -10.02 18.24 0.93
N SER A 397 -9.37 18.41 2.09
CA SER A 397 -8.08 19.09 2.21
C SER A 397 -7.01 18.18 2.83
N VAL A 398 -5.77 18.26 2.34
CA VAL A 398 -4.61 17.58 2.93
C VAL A 398 -3.51 18.57 3.27
N ILE A 399 -2.88 18.37 4.41
CA ILE A 399 -1.79 19.16 4.94
C ILE A 399 -0.58 18.24 5.16
N LEU A 400 0.54 18.54 4.50
CA LEU A 400 1.78 17.79 4.57
C LEU A 400 2.87 18.65 5.23
N PRO A 401 3.08 18.55 6.55
CA PRO A 401 4.24 19.15 7.18
C PRO A 401 5.52 18.37 6.90
N PHE A 402 6.66 19.03 7.09
CA PHE A 402 8.02 18.50 6.93
C PHE A 402 8.39 18.13 5.49
N CYS A 403 7.99 18.95 4.52
CA CYS A 403 8.46 18.88 3.14
C CYS A 403 9.89 19.45 2.98
N ASP A 404 10.71 19.32 4.00
CA ASP A 404 12.09 19.79 4.07
C ASP A 404 13.07 18.78 3.43
N ALA A 405 14.14 19.28 2.83
CA ALA A 405 15.19 18.45 2.20
C ALA A 405 16.00 17.61 3.19
N ASP A 406 16.03 17.99 4.47
CA ASP A 406 16.69 17.24 5.55
C ASP A 406 15.80 16.12 6.14
N GLU A 407 14.51 16.11 5.83
CA GLU A 407 13.52 15.11 6.27
C GLU A 407 13.09 14.15 5.15
N LEU A 408 13.08 14.62 3.90
CA LEU A 408 12.63 13.88 2.73
C LEU A 408 13.69 13.90 1.60
N PRO A 409 14.35 12.77 1.31
CA PRO A 409 14.17 11.44 1.90
C PRO A 409 14.78 11.31 3.30
N LYS A 410 14.24 10.40 4.11
CA LYS A 410 14.74 10.16 5.46
C LYS A 410 16.23 9.73 5.47
N PRO A 411 17.06 10.28 6.39
CA PRO A 411 18.44 9.86 6.54
C PRO A 411 18.63 8.36 6.79
N SER A 412 17.74 7.73 7.55
CA SER A 412 17.79 6.29 7.83
C SER A 412 17.56 5.43 6.57
N GLU A 413 16.67 5.86 5.68
CA GLU A 413 16.36 5.16 4.41
C GLU A 413 17.53 5.31 3.44
N VAL A 414 18.13 6.51 3.37
CA VAL A 414 19.35 6.77 2.60
C VAL A 414 20.49 5.88 3.08
N GLY A 415 20.68 5.74 4.39
CA GLY A 415 21.71 4.85 4.96
C GLY A 415 21.47 3.37 4.66
N ALA A 416 20.22 2.92 4.59
CA ALA A 416 19.87 1.52 4.33
C ALA A 416 19.96 1.12 2.84
N HIS A 417 19.53 2.01 1.95
CA HIS A 417 19.29 1.69 0.54
C HIS A 417 20.14 2.49 -0.45
N GLY A 418 20.81 3.56 0.00
CA GLY A 418 21.46 4.54 -0.86
C GLY A 418 20.51 5.68 -1.24
N LEU A 419 21.07 6.80 -1.70
CA LEU A 419 20.33 8.03 -1.96
C LEU A 419 19.27 7.87 -3.06
N GLU A 420 19.65 7.34 -4.22
CA GLU A 420 18.75 7.20 -5.38
C GLU A 420 17.51 6.35 -5.05
N GLU A 421 17.72 5.20 -4.41
CA GLU A 421 16.63 4.29 -4.01
C GLU A 421 15.74 4.92 -2.93
N ALA A 422 16.34 5.58 -1.94
CA ALA A 422 15.59 6.28 -0.90
C ALA A 422 14.73 7.40 -1.50
N GLN A 423 15.28 8.18 -2.44
CA GLN A 423 14.54 9.21 -3.18
C GLN A 423 13.37 8.59 -3.96
N ALA A 424 13.59 7.48 -4.67
CA ALA A 424 12.54 6.82 -5.43
C ALA A 424 11.42 6.25 -4.55
N ARG A 425 11.76 5.65 -3.40
CA ARG A 425 10.76 5.13 -2.44
C ARG A 425 9.97 6.25 -1.79
N GLU A 426 10.64 7.35 -1.40
CA GLU A 426 10.00 8.48 -0.75
C GLU A 426 9.17 9.33 -1.73
N ALA A 427 9.59 9.48 -2.99
CA ALA A 427 8.79 10.11 -4.04
C ALA A 427 7.44 9.42 -4.23
N ARG A 428 7.42 8.08 -4.27
CA ARG A 428 6.17 7.28 -4.35
C ARG A 428 5.29 7.47 -3.12
N ARG A 429 5.87 7.54 -1.92
CA ARG A 429 5.12 7.79 -0.67
C ARG A 429 4.51 9.19 -0.66
N LEU A 430 5.28 10.20 -1.09
CA LEU A 430 4.83 11.58 -1.21
C LEU A 430 3.71 11.71 -2.25
N TYR A 431 3.84 11.07 -3.42
CA TYR A 431 2.79 10.99 -4.43
C TYR A 431 1.49 10.42 -3.86
N VAL A 432 1.57 9.33 -3.09
CA VAL A 432 0.38 8.76 -2.42
C VAL A 432 -0.25 9.76 -1.46
N ALA A 433 0.54 10.48 -0.67
CA ALA A 433 0.06 11.47 0.29
C ALA A 433 -0.64 12.66 -0.41
N ILE A 434 -0.03 13.19 -1.48
CA ILE A 434 -0.55 14.31 -2.28
C ILE A 434 -1.87 13.94 -2.94
N THR A 435 -1.95 12.75 -3.55
CA THR A 435 -3.17 12.26 -4.21
C THR A 435 -4.30 11.95 -3.22
N ARG A 436 -4.08 12.02 -1.90
CA ARG A 436 -5.17 11.91 -0.92
C ARG A 436 -6.11 13.12 -0.94
N ALA A 437 -5.63 14.28 -1.39
CA ALA A 437 -6.36 15.55 -1.41
C ALA A 437 -7.36 15.63 -2.56
N ARG A 438 -8.65 15.79 -2.29
CA ARG A 438 -9.65 15.97 -3.35
C ARG A 438 -9.57 17.36 -3.97
N THR A 439 -9.47 18.41 -3.16
CA THR A 439 -9.52 19.79 -3.66
C THR A 439 -8.33 20.62 -3.25
N GLU A 440 -7.95 20.60 -1.97
CA GLU A 440 -6.97 21.54 -1.41
C GLU A 440 -5.77 20.82 -0.80
N LEU A 441 -4.57 21.33 -1.10
CA LEU A 441 -3.31 20.76 -0.64
C LEU A 441 -2.39 21.86 -0.09
N ILE A 442 -1.92 21.69 1.14
CA ILE A 442 -0.96 22.59 1.78
C ILE A 442 0.28 21.78 2.16
N MET A 443 1.45 22.19 1.72
CA MET A 443 2.75 21.58 2.04
C MET A 443 3.57 22.58 2.83
N LEU A 444 4.15 22.18 3.97
CA LEU A 444 4.93 23.07 4.82
C LEU A 444 6.41 22.69 4.81
N HIS A 445 7.26 23.70 4.88
CA HIS A 445 8.70 23.53 5.13
C HIS A 445 9.20 24.68 6.01
N SER A 446 10.40 24.50 6.57
CA SER A 446 11.10 25.52 7.35
C SER A 446 12.55 25.74 6.91
N SER A 447 13.05 24.83 6.07
CA SER A 447 14.38 24.88 5.48
C SER A 447 14.26 24.75 3.95
N LYS A 448 15.33 24.34 3.26
CA LYS A 448 15.27 24.07 1.82
C LYS A 448 14.16 23.06 1.54
N LEU A 449 13.24 23.40 0.63
CA LEU A 449 12.22 22.47 0.15
C LEU A 449 12.88 21.21 -0.45
N THR A 450 12.27 20.05 -0.23
CA THR A 450 12.77 18.76 -0.76
C THR A 450 12.87 18.73 -2.28
N ASP A 451 13.96 18.13 -2.78
CA ASP A 451 14.18 17.86 -4.21
C ASP A 451 13.23 16.76 -4.77
N LEU A 452 12.35 16.19 -3.95
CA LEU A 452 11.26 15.30 -4.36
C LEU A 452 10.01 16.04 -4.85
N LEU A 453 10.00 17.37 -4.77
CA LEU A 453 8.97 18.23 -5.35
C LEU A 453 9.55 19.00 -6.54
N PRO A 454 8.75 19.25 -7.60
CA PRO A 454 9.22 19.99 -8.76
C PRO A 454 9.58 21.43 -8.37
N HIS A 455 10.86 21.79 -8.42
CA HIS A 455 11.36 23.13 -8.04
C HIS A 455 11.14 24.20 -9.13
N GLU A 456 11.16 23.81 -10.40
CA GLU A 456 11.25 24.72 -11.56
C GLU A 456 9.89 25.06 -12.20
N MET A 457 8.79 24.50 -11.71
CA MET A 457 7.46 24.67 -12.30
C MET A 457 6.64 25.69 -11.51
N SER A 458 6.86 26.98 -11.77
CA SER A 458 6.18 28.10 -11.09
C SER A 458 4.65 28.04 -11.13
N ASP A 459 4.07 27.27 -12.07
CA ASP A 459 2.63 27.22 -12.28
C ASP A 459 1.91 26.12 -11.49
N LEU A 460 2.61 25.14 -10.90
CA LEU A 460 1.97 24.01 -10.23
C LEU A 460 1.49 24.29 -8.80
N TYR A 461 2.01 25.33 -8.15
CA TYR A 461 1.67 25.69 -6.77
C TYR A 461 1.89 27.18 -6.51
N VAL A 462 1.33 27.68 -5.41
CA VAL A 462 1.56 29.03 -4.89
C VAL A 462 2.52 28.95 -3.70
N ARG A 463 3.47 29.87 -3.60
CA ARG A 463 4.37 29.98 -2.43
C ARG A 463 3.93 31.11 -1.52
N VAL A 464 3.90 30.83 -0.22
CA VAL A 464 3.60 31.77 0.85
C VAL A 464 4.69 31.63 1.91
N SER A 465 5.23 32.75 2.38
CA SER A 465 6.20 32.79 3.49
C SER A 465 5.57 33.58 4.63
N LEU A 466 5.73 33.10 5.87
CA LEU A 466 5.13 33.67 7.08
C LEU A 466 6.12 34.51 7.89
#